data_AF-A0A520SZP2-F1
#
_entry.id   AF-A0A520SZP2-F1
#
_cell.length_a   1.000
_cell.length_b   1.000
_cell.length_c   1.000
_cell.angle_alpha   90.00
_cell.angle_beta   90.00
_cell.angle_gamma   90.00
#
_symmetry.space_group_name_H-M   'P 1'
#
loop_
_entity.id
_entity.type
_entity.pdbx_description
1 polymer ?
#
loop_
_entity_poly.entity_id
_entity_poly.type
_entity_poly.pdbx_seq_one_letter_code
_entity_poly.pdbx_strand_id
1 'polypeptide(L)'
;MNSILLTSLVLFGISSFFFGKSRIKKIATSGSFRPKALPHFYGYYQALWCALPAFLILILWTILEPIVVKNLIENKLQLSSINELTKNELNLIYSQIVSLAQGNFSGQVTEAIKSGALTYKNLLSISHGAKAVLFFCAIIATSLFAYNKINKNVHARDGVEKIFTTVLFLSSVAAILTTAGIIFSLLFETIQFFTKINPLDFFFGLGWSPQKAFVSDPTNLTPQEAKDLAEAFGAVPLFAGTAFIAFIAMCVAVPVGLFSGIYLAEYANYRQRKWGKPIIEILAGVPTVVYGFFAALTVGPFFRVIGESLGLEV
;
A
#
# COMPACT_ATOMS: atom_id res chain seq x y z
N MET A 1 13.76 10.23 -12.40
CA MET A 1 14.34 11.06 -11.32
C MET A 1 14.26 10.38 -9.96
N ASN A 2 13.06 10.03 -9.46
CA ASN A 2 12.92 9.41 -8.13
C ASN A 2 13.72 8.10 -7.97
N SER A 3 13.74 7.24 -9.00
CA SER A 3 14.57 6.03 -9.01
C SER A 3 16.07 6.34 -8.84
N ILE A 4 16.57 7.38 -9.51
CA ILE A 4 17.97 7.83 -9.44
C ILE A 4 18.31 8.38 -8.04
N LEU A 5 17.39 9.13 -7.42
CA LEU A 5 17.59 9.64 -6.06
C LEU A 5 17.53 8.52 -5.01
N LEU A 6 16.70 7.50 -5.22
CA LEU A 6 16.66 6.32 -4.35
C LEU A 6 17.92 5.46 -4.47
N THR A 7 18.42 5.23 -5.69
CA THR A 7 19.67 4.49 -5.88
C THR A 7 20.86 5.25 -5.31
N SER A 8 20.93 6.57 -5.49
CA SER A 8 21.98 7.39 -4.89
C SER A 8 21.91 7.38 -3.37
N LEU A 9 20.71 7.45 -2.77
CA LEU A 9 20.52 7.34 -1.33
C LEU A 9 21.10 6.04 -0.76
N VAL A 10 20.85 4.91 -1.41
CA VAL A 10 21.40 3.60 -1.01
C VAL A 10 22.93 3.61 -1.10
N LEU A 11 23.48 4.13 -2.21
CA LEU A 11 24.93 4.23 -2.39
C LEU A 11 25.59 5.13 -1.33
N PHE A 12 25.02 6.30 -1.05
CA PHE A 12 25.51 7.21 -0.01
C PHE A 12 25.38 6.61 1.39
N GLY A 13 24.30 5.87 1.68
CA GLY A 13 24.11 5.16 2.94
C GLY A 13 25.19 4.10 3.17
N ILE A 14 25.45 3.26 2.16
CA ILE A 14 26.50 2.22 2.22
C ILE A 14 27.90 2.88 2.37
N SER A 15 28.20 3.90 1.57
CA SER A 15 29.47 4.64 1.66
C SER A 15 29.66 5.26 3.04
N SER A 16 28.61 5.90 3.58
CA SER A 16 28.59 6.50 4.91
C SER A 16 28.83 5.49 6.03
N PHE A 17 28.32 4.27 5.90
CA PHE A 17 28.58 3.19 6.87
C PHE A 17 30.08 2.86 6.95
N PHE A 18 30.71 2.62 5.80
CA PHE A 18 32.15 2.32 5.76
C PHE A 18 33.01 3.50 6.21
N PHE A 19 32.59 4.73 5.89
CA PHE A 19 33.26 5.94 6.31
C PHE A 19 33.25 6.11 7.84
N GLY A 20 32.08 6.00 8.48
CA GLY A 20 31.95 6.09 9.95
C GLY A 20 32.74 5.00 10.69
N LYS A 21 32.67 3.76 10.19
CA LYS A 21 33.43 2.61 10.74
C LYS A 21 34.94 2.79 10.61
N SER A 22 35.41 3.27 9.46
CA SER A 22 36.85 3.47 9.21
C SER A 22 37.41 4.62 10.03
N ARG A 23 36.62 5.68 10.24
CA ARG A 23 37.03 6.85 11.03
C ARG A 23 37.31 6.49 12.48
N ILE A 24 36.38 5.79 13.15
CA ILE A 24 36.57 5.43 14.56
C ILE A 24 37.72 4.44 14.76
N LYS A 25 37.96 3.54 13.80
CA LYS A 25 39.14 2.65 13.82
C LYS A 25 40.45 3.44 13.80
N LYS A 26 40.58 4.44 12.91
CA LYS A 26 41.77 5.30 12.83
C LYS A 26 42.03 6.06 14.13
N ILE A 27 40.97 6.58 14.75
CA ILE A 27 41.03 7.31 16.03
C ILE A 27 41.43 6.39 17.19
N ALA A 28 40.94 5.13 17.19
CA ALA A 28 41.31 4.14 18.18
C ALA A 28 42.78 3.71 18.07
N THR A 29 43.30 3.58 16.84
CA THR A 29 44.71 3.23 16.59
C THR A 29 45.67 4.38 16.90
N SER A 30 45.24 5.64 16.80
CA SER A 30 46.06 6.81 17.11
C SER A 30 46.15 7.14 18.61
N GLY A 31 45.54 6.33 19.48
CA GLY A 31 45.66 6.45 20.94
C GLY A 31 44.91 7.62 21.58
N SER A 32 44.16 8.42 20.80
CA SER A 32 43.51 9.65 21.30
C SER A 32 42.41 9.41 22.34
N PHE A 33 41.66 8.31 22.23
CA PHE A 33 40.72 7.83 23.24
C PHE A 33 40.23 6.41 22.91
N ARG A 34 39.72 5.69 23.91
CA ARG A 34 39.04 4.40 23.71
C ARG A 34 37.60 4.64 23.19
N PRO A 35 37.15 3.98 22.10
CA PRO A 35 35.78 4.08 21.60
C PRO A 35 34.76 3.63 22.65
N LYS A 36 33.65 4.37 22.78
CA LYS A 36 32.57 4.02 23.73
C LYS A 36 31.62 2.94 23.21
N ALA A 37 31.72 2.57 21.94
CA ALA A 37 30.93 1.52 21.30
C ALA A 37 31.77 0.75 20.27
N LEU A 38 31.27 -0.38 19.79
CA LEU A 38 31.92 -1.14 18.74
C LEU A 38 31.92 -0.35 17.41
N PRO A 39 32.95 -0.48 16.56
CA PRO A 39 33.08 0.31 15.33
C PRO A 39 31.90 0.24 14.35
N HIS A 40 31.14 -0.86 14.36
CA HIS A 40 29.95 -1.01 13.53
C HIS A 40 28.82 -0.06 13.93
N PHE A 41 28.65 0.27 15.22
CA PHE A 41 27.62 1.23 15.66
C PHE A 41 27.89 2.64 15.14
N TYR A 42 29.16 3.05 15.03
CA TYR A 42 29.52 4.33 14.41
C TYR A 42 29.22 4.35 12.90
N GLY A 43 29.38 3.22 12.23
CA GLY A 43 28.97 3.04 10.83
C GLY A 43 27.44 3.16 10.68
N TYR A 44 26.67 2.43 11.49
CA TYR A 44 25.21 2.50 11.48
C TYR A 44 24.71 3.91 11.80
N TYR A 45 25.32 4.57 12.80
CA TYR A 45 24.97 5.94 13.17
C TYR A 45 25.16 6.92 12.00
N GLN A 46 26.32 6.87 11.31
CA GLN A 46 26.58 7.72 10.15
C GLN A 46 25.62 7.43 8.99
N ALA A 47 25.37 6.15 8.70
CA ALA A 47 24.48 5.74 7.62
C ALA A 47 23.03 6.16 7.87
N LEU A 48 22.53 5.99 9.10
CA LEU A 48 21.17 6.38 9.47
C LEU A 48 20.96 7.89 9.40
N TRP A 49 21.91 8.69 9.92
CA TRP A 49 21.82 10.14 9.82
C TRP A 49 21.94 10.65 8.38
N CYS A 50 22.72 9.99 7.52
CA CYS A 50 22.78 10.30 6.09
C CYS A 50 21.47 9.94 5.36
N ALA A 51 20.91 8.76 5.64
CA ALA A 51 19.83 8.20 4.84
C ALA A 51 18.44 8.67 5.29
N LEU A 52 18.14 8.65 6.59
CA LEU A 52 16.78 8.90 7.08
C LEU A 52 16.25 10.31 6.77
N PRO A 53 16.98 11.40 7.04
CA PRO A 53 16.48 12.75 6.74
C PRO A 53 16.30 12.98 5.24
N ALA A 54 17.24 12.49 4.42
CA ALA A 54 17.15 12.59 2.97
C ALA A 54 15.96 11.79 2.42
N PHE A 55 15.70 10.60 2.98
CA PHE A 55 14.53 9.79 2.64
C PHE A 55 13.22 10.48 3.02
N LEU A 56 13.15 11.08 4.22
CA LEU A 56 11.97 11.84 4.65
C LEU A 56 11.67 13.02 3.73
N ILE A 57 12.70 13.74 3.27
CA ILE A 57 12.54 14.82 2.29
C ILE A 57 11.98 14.29 0.98
N LEU A 58 12.48 13.15 0.47
CA LEU A 58 11.96 12.56 -0.77
C LEU A 58 10.48 12.16 -0.65
N ILE A 59 10.09 11.54 0.46
CA ILE A 59 8.69 11.18 0.72
C ILE A 59 7.83 12.45 0.76
N LEU A 60 8.21 13.41 1.61
CA LEU A 60 7.45 14.64 1.80
C LEU A 60 7.30 15.41 0.48
N TRP A 61 8.38 15.52 -0.29
CA TRP A 61 8.34 16.19 -1.59
C TRP A 61 7.44 15.46 -2.58
N THR A 62 7.47 14.12 -2.63
CA THR A 62 6.62 13.33 -3.53
C THR A 62 5.13 13.53 -3.25
N ILE A 63 4.77 13.75 -1.98
CA ILE A 63 3.39 14.04 -1.56
C ILE A 63 3.01 15.50 -1.86
N LEU A 64 3.88 16.46 -1.55
CA LEU A 64 3.59 17.89 -1.68
C LEU A 64 3.67 18.43 -3.11
N GLU A 65 4.60 17.91 -3.93
CA GLU A 65 4.83 18.33 -5.31
C GLU A 65 3.55 18.40 -6.16
N PRO A 66 2.73 17.34 -6.28
CA PRO A 66 1.52 17.39 -7.10
C PRO A 66 0.48 18.38 -6.56
N ILE A 67 0.38 18.54 -5.23
CA ILE A 67 -0.57 19.46 -4.58
C ILE A 67 -0.19 20.90 -4.90
N VAL A 68 1.09 21.25 -4.71
CA VAL A 68 1.59 22.61 -4.95
C VAL A 68 1.52 22.96 -6.44
N VAL A 69 1.97 22.08 -7.32
CA VAL A 69 1.96 22.33 -8.77
C VAL A 69 0.52 22.50 -9.29
N LYS A 70 -0.42 21.68 -8.80
CA LYS A 70 -1.84 21.82 -9.16
C LYS A 70 -2.41 23.16 -8.73
N ASN A 71 -2.25 23.54 -7.46
CA ASN A 71 -2.75 24.81 -6.93
C ASN A 71 -2.16 26.03 -7.68
N LEU A 72 -0.87 25.99 -8.04
CA LEU A 72 -0.24 27.07 -8.80
C LEU A 72 -0.81 27.23 -10.21
N ILE A 73 -1.14 26.11 -10.87
CA ILE A 73 -1.73 26.14 -12.22
C ILE A 73 -3.19 26.59 -12.16
N GLU A 74 -3.97 26.05 -11.23
CA GLU A 74 -5.37 26.45 -11.04
C GLU A 74 -5.49 27.95 -10.75
N ASN A 75 -4.66 28.48 -9.86
CA ASN A 75 -4.61 29.92 -9.59
C ASN A 75 -4.26 30.74 -10.83
N LYS A 76 -3.30 30.28 -11.65
CA LYS A 76 -2.90 30.97 -12.88
C LYS A 76 -4.00 30.92 -13.95
N LEU A 77 -4.73 29.81 -14.05
CA LEU A 77 -5.88 29.66 -14.95
C LEU A 77 -7.02 30.60 -14.53
N GLN A 78 -7.37 30.63 -13.25
CA GLN A 78 -8.41 31.51 -12.71
C GLN A 78 -8.11 32.99 -12.96
N LEU A 79 -6.84 33.39 -12.84
CA LEU A 79 -6.39 34.77 -13.12
C LEU A 79 -6.40 35.13 -14.62
N SER A 80 -6.33 34.12 -15.49
CA SER A 80 -6.29 34.33 -16.95
C SER A 80 -7.67 34.23 -17.60
N SER A 81 -8.68 33.69 -16.89
CA SER A 81 -10.06 33.59 -17.35
C SER A 81 -10.85 34.85 -16.98
N ILE A 82 -11.62 35.36 -17.95
CA ILE A 82 -12.48 36.54 -17.77
C ILE A 82 -13.64 36.26 -16.79
N ASN A 83 -14.08 35.00 -16.73
CA ASN A 83 -15.12 34.52 -15.82
C ASN A 83 -14.52 33.60 -14.76
N GLU A 84 -15.09 33.57 -13.56
CA GLU A 84 -14.74 32.57 -12.55
C GLU A 84 -15.10 31.17 -13.04
N LEU A 85 -14.10 30.31 -13.20
CA LEU A 85 -14.32 28.91 -13.59
C LEU A 85 -14.80 28.12 -12.37
N THR A 86 -15.71 27.17 -12.61
CA THR A 86 -16.12 26.24 -11.57
C THR A 86 -14.99 25.25 -11.24
N LYS A 87 -15.03 24.67 -10.04
CA LYS A 87 -14.02 23.69 -9.59
C LYS A 87 -13.92 22.46 -10.50
N ASN A 88 -15.03 22.07 -11.14
CA ASN A 88 -15.07 20.94 -12.06
C ASN A 88 -14.41 21.26 -13.40
N GLU A 89 -14.64 22.47 -13.92
CA GLU A 89 -14.00 22.95 -15.15
C GLU A 89 -12.49 23.12 -14.98
N LEU A 90 -12.03 23.66 -13.84
CA LEU A 90 -10.61 23.76 -13.50
C LEU A 90 -9.93 22.39 -13.46
N ASN A 91 -10.55 21.42 -12.79
CA ASN A 91 -10.02 20.05 -12.73
C ASN A 91 -9.93 19.40 -14.12
N LEU A 92 -10.92 19.64 -14.98
CA LEU A 92 -10.94 19.13 -16.35
C LEU A 92 -9.82 19.75 -17.18
N ILE A 93 -9.68 21.08 -17.17
CA ILE A 93 -8.62 21.78 -17.89
C ILE A 93 -7.23 21.38 -17.37
N TYR A 94 -7.05 21.26 -16.05
CA TYR A 94 -5.82 20.76 -15.45
C TYR A 94 -5.48 19.35 -15.95
N SER A 95 -6.48 18.45 -15.99
CA SER A 95 -6.27 17.09 -16.49
C SER A 95 -5.87 17.07 -17.97
N GLN A 96 -6.47 17.93 -18.79
CA GLN A 96 -6.08 18.10 -20.19
C GLN A 96 -4.65 18.64 -20.35
N ILE A 97 -4.26 19.62 -19.53
CA ILE A 97 -2.89 20.17 -19.46
C ILE A 97 -1.88 19.07 -19.12
N VAL A 98 -2.16 18.27 -18.10
CA VAL A 98 -1.29 17.16 -17.67
C VAL A 98 -1.18 16.12 -18.77
N SER A 99 -2.29 15.71 -19.39
CA SER A 99 -2.29 14.76 -20.50
C SER A 99 -1.49 15.27 -21.70
N LEU A 100 -1.59 16.57 -22.03
CA LEU A 100 -0.83 17.17 -23.14
C LEU A 100 0.65 17.25 -22.79
N ALA A 101 0.98 17.57 -21.54
CA ALA A 101 2.37 17.59 -21.09
C ALA A 101 3.02 16.20 -21.11
N GLN A 102 2.25 15.15 -20.81
CA GLN A 102 2.71 13.75 -20.84
C GLN A 102 2.75 13.14 -22.25
N GLY A 103 2.17 13.82 -23.26
CA GLY A 103 2.13 13.32 -24.64
C GLY A 103 0.98 12.36 -24.94
N ASN A 104 0.01 12.22 -24.03
CA ASN A 104 -1.13 11.30 -24.14
C ASN A 104 -2.46 12.04 -24.43
N PHE A 105 -2.40 13.27 -24.95
CA PHE A 105 -3.59 14.07 -25.19
C PHE A 105 -4.19 13.81 -26.57
N SER A 106 -5.46 13.41 -26.59
CA SER A 106 -6.30 13.33 -27.77
C SER A 106 -7.39 14.41 -27.67
N GLY A 107 -7.30 15.46 -28.49
CA GLY A 107 -8.28 16.54 -28.51
C GLY A 107 -7.79 17.79 -29.23
N GLN A 108 -8.61 18.83 -29.26
CA GLN A 108 -8.21 20.13 -29.79
C GLN A 108 -7.28 20.84 -28.79
N VAL A 109 -6.09 21.20 -29.25
CA VAL A 109 -5.10 21.91 -28.45
C VAL A 109 -5.44 23.39 -28.46
N THR A 110 -6.20 23.85 -27.46
CA THR A 110 -6.42 25.28 -27.26
C THR A 110 -5.15 25.96 -26.75
N GLU A 111 -5.04 27.27 -26.97
CA GLU A 111 -3.87 28.05 -26.57
C GLU A 111 -3.65 28.02 -25.05
N ALA A 112 -4.74 28.01 -24.26
CA ALA A 112 -4.70 27.85 -22.82
C ALA A 112 -4.10 26.50 -22.37
N ILE A 113 -4.48 25.39 -23.03
CA ILE A 113 -3.93 24.05 -22.72
C ILE A 113 -2.45 23.98 -23.11
N LYS A 114 -2.08 24.56 -24.25
CA LYS A 114 -0.68 24.60 -24.71
C LYS A 114 0.22 25.40 -23.77
N SER A 115 -0.20 26.62 -23.38
CA SER A 115 0.58 27.46 -22.47
C SER A 115 0.61 26.88 -21.05
N GLY A 116 -0.50 26.26 -20.62
CA GLY A 116 -0.62 25.53 -19.36
C GLY A 116 0.33 24.34 -19.31
N ALA A 117 0.43 23.54 -20.38
CA ALA A 117 1.33 22.39 -20.44
C ALA A 117 2.81 22.79 -20.43
N LEU A 118 3.17 23.90 -21.09
CA LEU A 118 4.52 24.45 -21.02
C LEU A 118 4.84 24.95 -19.61
N THR A 119 3.89 25.66 -18.97
CA THR A 119 4.03 26.10 -17.57
C THR A 119 4.17 24.91 -16.63
N TYR A 120 3.37 23.86 -16.80
CA TYR A 120 3.44 22.64 -16.00
C TYR A 120 4.80 21.94 -16.15
N LYS A 121 5.32 21.79 -17.38
CA LYS A 121 6.66 21.23 -17.61
C LYS A 121 7.76 22.05 -16.93
N ASN A 122 7.68 23.38 -17.00
CA ASN A 122 8.64 24.26 -16.33
C ASN A 122 8.55 24.14 -14.81
N LEU A 123 7.35 24.13 -14.23
CA LEU A 123 7.15 23.94 -12.79
C LEU A 123 7.67 22.59 -12.31
N LEU A 124 7.41 21.50 -13.05
CA LEU A 124 7.98 20.19 -12.75
C LEU A 124 9.51 20.18 -12.83
N SER A 125 10.09 20.84 -13.84
CA SER A 125 11.55 20.95 -13.97
C SER A 125 12.17 21.66 -12.77
N ILE A 126 11.59 22.79 -12.36
CA ILE A 126 12.02 23.56 -11.17
C ILE A 126 11.84 22.71 -9.91
N SER A 127 10.69 22.07 -9.73
CA SER A 127 10.40 21.19 -8.59
C SER A 127 11.39 20.03 -8.50
N HIS A 128 11.68 19.36 -9.61
CA HIS A 128 12.67 18.28 -9.67
C HIS A 128 14.08 18.77 -9.35
N GLY A 129 14.48 19.94 -9.86
CA GLY A 129 15.77 20.56 -9.52
C GLY A 129 15.88 20.91 -8.03
N ALA A 130 14.84 21.53 -7.47
CA ALA A 130 14.77 21.88 -6.05
C ALA A 130 14.80 20.64 -5.14
N LYS A 131 14.05 19.59 -5.50
CA LYS A 131 14.07 18.28 -4.83
C LYS A 131 15.47 17.69 -4.77
N ALA A 132 16.19 17.69 -5.90
CA ALA A 132 17.54 17.16 -5.97
C ALA A 132 18.53 17.97 -5.12
N VAL A 133 18.47 19.30 -5.20
CA VAL A 133 19.33 20.20 -4.40
C VAL A 133 19.10 19.97 -2.91
N LEU A 134 17.84 20.00 -2.44
CA LEU A 134 17.51 19.78 -1.04
C LEU A 134 17.92 18.39 -0.55
N PHE A 135 17.76 17.37 -1.38
CA PHE A 135 18.20 16.01 -1.10
C PHE A 135 19.72 15.95 -0.85
N PHE A 136 20.54 16.48 -1.75
CA PHE A 136 22.00 16.48 -1.59
C PHE A 136 22.46 17.37 -0.44
N CYS A 137 21.85 18.56 -0.26
CA CYS A 137 22.13 19.43 0.88
C CYS A 137 21.84 18.71 2.21
N ALA A 138 20.74 17.98 2.30
CA ALA A 138 20.39 17.21 3.50
C ALA A 138 21.40 16.09 3.76
N ILE A 139 21.80 15.33 2.73
CA ILE A 139 22.86 14.30 2.86
C ILE A 139 24.15 14.92 3.40
N ILE A 140 24.61 16.02 2.81
CA ILE A 140 25.86 16.68 3.20
C ILE A 140 25.76 17.20 4.65
N ALA A 141 24.72 17.95 4.98
CA ALA A 141 24.55 18.56 6.31
C ALA A 141 24.45 17.51 7.42
N THR A 142 23.66 16.46 7.22
CA THR A 142 23.43 15.41 8.22
C THR A 142 24.63 14.47 8.35
N SER A 143 25.32 14.17 7.25
CA SER A 143 26.58 13.42 7.26
C SER A 143 27.68 14.19 7.99
N LEU A 144 27.81 15.50 7.76
CA LEU A 144 28.74 16.36 8.50
C LEU A 144 28.42 16.43 9.99
N PHE A 145 27.13 16.56 10.34
CA PHE A 145 26.68 16.54 11.72
C PHE A 145 27.05 15.23 12.43
N ALA A 146 26.78 14.09 11.79
CA ALA A 146 27.12 12.78 12.32
C ALA A 146 28.63 12.60 12.43
N TYR A 147 29.41 13.03 11.44
CA TYR A 147 30.87 12.98 11.46
C TYR A 147 31.46 13.77 12.64
N ASN A 148 30.96 14.98 12.87
CA ASN A 148 31.38 15.82 13.99
C ASN A 148 31.06 15.18 15.35
N LYS A 149 29.95 14.46 15.46
CA LYS A 149 29.60 13.68 16.65
C LYS A 149 30.52 12.47 16.85
N ILE A 150 30.85 11.74 15.78
CA ILE A 150 31.78 10.60 15.84
C ILE A 150 33.16 11.03 16.35
N ASN A 151 33.68 12.17 15.87
CA ASN A 151 34.97 12.72 16.33
C ASN A 151 34.97 13.09 17.83
N LYS A 152 33.81 13.38 18.43
CA LYS A 152 33.65 13.69 19.86
C LYS A 152 33.44 12.45 20.75
N ASN A 153 33.66 11.24 20.22
CA ASN A 153 33.51 9.96 20.94
C ASN A 153 32.14 9.80 21.63
N VAL A 154 31.05 10.07 20.91
CA VAL A 154 29.70 9.84 21.44
C VAL A 154 29.38 8.36 21.60
N HIS A 155 28.41 8.04 22.47
CA HIS A 155 27.80 6.72 22.57
C HIS A 155 26.95 6.44 21.32
N ALA A 156 27.59 5.98 20.24
CA ALA A 156 26.91 5.75 18.96
C ALA A 156 25.83 4.68 19.04
N ARG A 157 25.97 3.70 19.96
CA ARG A 157 24.98 2.65 20.19
C ARG A 157 23.63 3.23 20.61
N ASP A 158 23.59 4.05 21.65
CA ASP A 158 22.37 4.68 22.16
C ASP A 158 21.67 5.53 21.10
N GLY A 159 22.46 6.22 20.26
CA GLY A 159 21.93 7.00 19.13
C GLY A 159 21.26 6.12 18.07
N VAL A 160 21.88 4.99 17.70
CA VAL A 160 21.31 4.03 16.75
C VAL A 160 20.07 3.36 17.33
N GLU A 161 20.13 2.89 18.58
CA GLU A 161 18.99 2.28 19.26
C GLU A 161 17.81 3.24 19.34
N LYS A 162 18.04 4.52 19.70
CA LYS A 162 16.98 5.54 19.73
C LYS A 162 16.32 5.73 18.36
N ILE A 163 17.09 5.75 17.28
CA ILE A 163 16.56 5.87 15.92
C ILE A 163 15.69 4.64 15.58
N PHE A 164 16.21 3.43 15.80
CA PHE A 164 15.46 2.19 15.54
C PHE A 164 14.18 2.11 16.36
N THR A 165 14.25 2.37 17.66
CA THR A 165 13.07 2.37 18.55
C THR A 165 12.05 3.42 18.12
N THR A 166 12.48 4.60 17.67
CA THR A 166 11.56 5.63 17.14
C THR A 166 10.88 5.17 15.86
N VAL A 167 11.62 4.58 14.92
CA VAL A 167 11.05 4.05 13.66
C VAL A 167 10.05 2.92 13.93
N LEU A 168 10.41 1.97 14.80
CA LEU A 168 9.52 0.87 15.18
C LEU A 168 8.28 1.38 15.93
N PHE A 169 8.44 2.35 16.82
CA PHE A 169 7.32 2.99 17.52
C PHE A 169 6.37 3.70 16.56
N LEU A 170 6.89 4.53 15.64
CA LEU A 170 6.09 5.19 14.62
C LEU A 170 5.36 4.18 13.72
N SER A 171 6.01 3.10 13.33
CA SER A 171 5.39 2.03 12.55
C SER A 171 4.27 1.33 13.32
N SER A 172 4.45 1.06 14.60
CA SER A 172 3.41 0.47 15.45
C SER A 172 2.23 1.42 15.64
N VAL A 173 2.49 2.71 15.87
CA VAL A 173 1.44 3.73 15.97
C VAL A 173 0.64 3.80 14.67
N ALA A 174 1.32 3.81 13.51
CA ALA A 174 0.65 3.80 12.22
C ALA A 174 -0.25 2.56 12.04
N ALA A 175 0.22 1.36 12.41
CA ALA A 175 -0.57 0.13 12.33
C ALA A 175 -1.81 0.14 13.25
N ILE A 176 -1.69 0.69 14.45
CA ILE A 176 -2.82 0.84 15.38
C ILE A 176 -3.82 1.85 14.82
N LEU A 177 -3.35 3.00 14.31
CA LEU A 177 -4.20 4.03 13.73
C LEU A 177 -4.92 3.55 12.47
N THR A 178 -4.27 2.77 11.60
CA THR A 178 -4.94 2.19 10.42
C THR A 178 -5.99 1.17 10.83
N THR A 179 -5.69 0.31 11.81
CA THR A 179 -6.67 -0.66 12.33
C THR A 179 -7.87 0.04 12.95
N ALA A 180 -7.63 1.06 13.80
CA ALA A 180 -8.70 1.88 14.36
C ALA A 180 -9.50 2.59 13.26
N GLY A 181 -8.82 3.14 12.25
CA GLY A 181 -9.45 3.77 11.09
C GLY A 181 -10.36 2.81 10.32
N ILE A 182 -9.93 1.57 10.09
CA ILE A 182 -10.74 0.52 9.47
C ILE A 182 -11.97 0.21 10.33
N ILE A 183 -11.79 0.03 11.64
CA ILE A 183 -12.89 -0.26 12.57
C ILE A 183 -13.92 0.89 12.55
N PHE A 184 -13.47 2.13 12.69
CA PHE A 184 -14.35 3.29 12.67
C PHE A 184 -15.04 3.46 11.31
N SER A 185 -14.31 3.28 10.21
CA SER A 185 -14.88 3.33 8.86
C SER A 185 -15.99 2.29 8.70
N LEU A 186 -15.73 1.02 9.04
CA LEU A 186 -16.74 -0.04 8.96
C LEU A 186 -17.92 0.23 9.91
N LEU A 187 -17.66 0.75 11.11
CA LEU A 187 -18.71 1.06 12.09
C LEU A 187 -19.62 2.17 11.58
N PHE A 188 -19.09 3.27 11.05
CA PHE A 188 -19.92 4.36 10.52
C PHE A 188 -20.73 3.94 9.30
N GLU A 189 -20.14 3.20 8.36
CA GLU A 189 -20.85 2.64 7.21
C GLU A 189 -21.95 1.67 7.65
N THR A 190 -21.68 0.83 8.66
CA THR A 190 -22.67 -0.10 9.22
C THR A 190 -23.82 0.64 9.89
N ILE A 191 -23.55 1.72 10.63
CA ILE A 191 -24.61 2.55 11.22
C ILE A 191 -25.46 3.18 10.12
N GLN A 192 -24.84 3.78 9.09
CA GLN A 192 -25.57 4.36 7.96
C GLN A 192 -26.43 3.31 7.24
N PHE A 193 -25.90 2.12 7.02
CA PHE A 193 -26.63 0.99 6.44
C PHE A 193 -27.89 0.64 7.26
N PHE A 194 -27.79 0.50 8.58
CA PHE A 194 -28.93 0.19 9.44
C PHE A 194 -29.90 1.35 9.67
N THR A 195 -29.56 2.58 9.23
CA THR A 195 -30.57 3.65 9.12
C THR A 195 -31.49 3.46 7.91
N LYS A 196 -31.08 2.66 6.92
CA LYS A 196 -31.83 2.40 5.69
C LYS A 196 -32.52 1.04 5.69
N ILE A 197 -31.91 0.04 6.33
CA ILE A 197 -32.39 -1.34 6.35
C ILE A 197 -32.65 -1.74 7.80
N ASN A 198 -33.79 -2.37 8.05
CA ASN A 198 -34.13 -2.87 9.38
C ASN A 198 -33.14 -3.98 9.79
N PRO A 199 -32.54 -3.92 10.98
CA PRO A 199 -31.64 -4.98 11.46
C PRO A 199 -32.27 -6.37 11.48
N LEU A 200 -33.56 -6.50 11.80
CA LEU A 200 -34.24 -7.80 11.83
C LEU A 200 -34.39 -8.39 10.44
N ASP A 201 -34.77 -7.57 9.46
CA ASP A 201 -34.88 -7.99 8.05
C ASP A 201 -33.51 -8.39 7.51
N PHE A 202 -32.43 -7.71 7.94
CA PHE A 202 -31.07 -8.10 7.61
C PHE A 202 -30.66 -9.44 8.24
N PHE A 203 -30.78 -9.60 9.56
CA PHE A 203 -30.27 -10.79 10.24
C PHE A 203 -31.09 -12.05 9.97
N PHE A 204 -32.41 -11.93 9.75
CA PHE A 204 -33.31 -13.06 9.52
C PHE A 204 -33.81 -13.17 8.08
N GLY A 205 -33.45 -12.23 7.21
CA GLY A 205 -33.80 -12.26 5.79
C GLY A 205 -33.22 -13.48 5.08
N LEU A 206 -34.05 -14.12 4.26
CA LEU A 206 -33.70 -15.31 3.48
C LEU A 206 -33.32 -14.98 2.03
N GLY A 207 -33.48 -13.73 1.60
CA GLY A 207 -33.11 -13.25 0.27
C GLY A 207 -31.70 -12.66 0.26
N TRP A 208 -30.91 -12.98 -0.76
CA TRP A 208 -29.67 -12.26 -1.05
C TRP A 208 -29.66 -11.85 -2.51
N SER A 209 -30.08 -10.62 -2.78
CA SER A 209 -30.08 -10.04 -4.13
C SER A 209 -29.68 -8.56 -4.09
N PRO A 210 -28.38 -8.25 -3.91
CA PRO A 210 -27.88 -6.87 -3.85
C PRO A 210 -28.22 -6.02 -5.07
N GLN A 211 -28.45 -6.66 -6.22
CA GLN A 211 -28.85 -6.00 -7.47
C GLN A 211 -30.22 -5.30 -7.36
N LYS A 212 -31.10 -5.76 -6.47
CA LYS A 212 -32.40 -5.12 -6.20
C LYS A 212 -32.27 -3.87 -5.33
N ALA A 213 -31.10 -3.61 -4.75
CA ALA A 213 -30.88 -2.46 -3.88
C ALA A 213 -30.53 -1.16 -4.62
N PHE A 214 -30.35 -1.20 -5.94
CA PHE A 214 -30.08 0.00 -6.74
C PHE A 214 -31.37 0.78 -6.99
N VAL A 215 -31.68 1.72 -6.10
CA VAL A 215 -32.80 2.67 -6.24
C VAL A 215 -32.26 4.04 -6.66
N SER A 216 -32.86 4.65 -7.69
CA SER A 216 -32.45 5.95 -8.23
C SER A 216 -32.72 7.13 -7.29
N ASP A 217 -33.81 7.07 -6.50
CA ASP A 217 -34.12 8.07 -5.48
C ASP A 217 -34.47 7.41 -4.13
N PRO A 218 -33.54 7.37 -3.17
CA PRO A 218 -33.77 6.81 -1.84
C PRO A 218 -34.75 7.62 -0.96
N THR A 219 -35.19 8.81 -1.40
CA THR A 219 -36.02 9.71 -0.58
C THR A 219 -37.52 9.58 -0.85
N ASN A 220 -37.92 9.09 -2.02
CA ASN A 220 -39.31 8.83 -2.41
C ASN A 220 -39.47 7.41 -2.95
N LEU A 221 -39.39 6.42 -2.06
CA LEU A 221 -39.54 5.01 -2.40
C LEU A 221 -41.01 4.68 -2.74
N THR A 222 -41.22 4.03 -3.87
CA THR A 222 -42.49 3.35 -4.13
C THR A 222 -42.67 2.16 -3.16
N PRO A 223 -43.91 1.72 -2.88
CA PRO A 223 -44.16 0.57 -1.99
C PRO A 223 -43.45 -0.72 -2.45
N GLN A 224 -43.25 -0.86 -3.76
CA GLN A 224 -42.53 -2.00 -4.34
C GLN A 224 -41.02 -1.89 -4.11
N GLU A 225 -40.41 -0.72 -4.34
CA GLU A 225 -38.98 -0.49 -4.09
C GLU A 225 -38.62 -0.62 -2.61
N ALA A 226 -39.50 -0.21 -1.69
CA ALA A 226 -39.30 -0.41 -0.26
C ALA A 226 -39.25 -1.90 0.12
N LYS A 227 -40.10 -2.72 -0.52
CA LYS A 227 -40.13 -4.18 -0.31
C LYS A 227 -38.92 -4.86 -0.95
N ASP A 228 -38.55 -4.45 -2.16
CA ASP A 228 -37.37 -4.97 -2.86
C ASP A 228 -36.07 -4.65 -2.10
N LEU A 229 -35.99 -3.48 -1.47
CA LEU A 229 -34.87 -3.09 -0.60
C LEU A 229 -34.79 -3.94 0.68
N ALA A 230 -35.94 -4.26 1.29
CA ALA A 230 -36.00 -5.11 2.47
C ALA A 230 -35.59 -6.57 2.17
N GLU A 231 -35.93 -7.09 0.99
CA GLU A 231 -35.56 -8.44 0.55
C GLU A 231 -34.17 -8.52 -0.10
N ALA A 232 -33.51 -7.38 -0.38
CA ALA A 232 -32.23 -7.34 -1.07
C ALA A 232 -31.06 -7.88 -0.21
N PHE A 233 -31.09 -7.66 1.10
CA PHE A 233 -29.95 -7.89 2.00
C PHE A 233 -30.32 -8.76 3.20
N GLY A 234 -30.42 -10.08 3.00
CA GLY A 234 -30.53 -11.07 4.07
C GLY A 234 -29.19 -11.74 4.40
N ALA A 235 -28.86 -11.83 5.69
CA ALA A 235 -27.61 -12.40 6.17
C ALA A 235 -27.66 -13.94 6.31
N VAL A 236 -28.86 -14.53 6.44
CA VAL A 236 -29.00 -15.99 6.64
C VAL A 236 -28.37 -16.79 5.48
N PRO A 237 -28.64 -16.50 4.20
CA PRO A 237 -28.02 -17.23 3.08
C PRO A 237 -26.50 -17.07 3.04
N LEU A 238 -25.96 -15.92 3.46
CA LEU A 238 -24.53 -15.69 3.52
C LEU A 238 -23.86 -16.55 4.58
N PHE A 239 -24.41 -16.56 5.80
CA PHE A 239 -23.88 -17.38 6.89
C PHE A 239 -24.07 -18.86 6.62
N ALA A 240 -25.26 -19.28 6.18
CA ALA A 240 -25.57 -20.66 5.85
C ALA A 240 -24.70 -21.15 4.68
N GLY A 241 -24.58 -20.37 3.61
CA GLY A 241 -23.73 -20.70 2.46
C GLY A 241 -22.26 -20.80 2.83
N THR A 242 -21.74 -19.83 3.59
CA THR A 242 -20.35 -19.87 4.07
C THR A 242 -20.10 -21.06 4.98
N ALA A 243 -21.00 -21.34 5.93
CA ALA A 243 -20.90 -22.48 6.84
C ALA A 243 -20.98 -23.81 6.08
N PHE A 244 -21.87 -23.93 5.09
CA PHE A 244 -22.03 -25.12 4.27
C PHE A 244 -20.77 -25.40 3.43
N ILE A 245 -20.24 -24.38 2.75
CA ILE A 245 -19.00 -24.50 1.97
C ILE A 245 -17.83 -24.85 2.90
N ALA A 246 -17.72 -24.18 4.06
CA ALA A 246 -16.68 -24.48 5.05
C ALA A 246 -16.78 -25.90 5.59
N PHE A 247 -17.99 -26.39 5.84
CA PHE A 247 -18.24 -27.75 6.31
C PHE A 247 -17.78 -28.78 5.28
N ILE A 248 -18.21 -28.67 4.02
CA ILE A 248 -17.78 -29.57 2.94
C ILE A 248 -16.26 -29.50 2.76
N ALA A 249 -15.70 -28.29 2.76
CA ALA A 249 -14.26 -28.09 2.65
C ALA A 249 -13.50 -28.78 3.79
N MET A 250 -13.96 -28.67 5.03
CA MET A 250 -13.33 -29.34 6.18
C MET A 250 -13.47 -30.87 6.11
N CYS A 251 -14.62 -31.39 5.69
CA CYS A 251 -14.83 -32.83 5.52
C CYS A 251 -13.82 -33.47 4.56
N VAL A 252 -13.32 -32.71 3.58
CA VAL A 252 -12.30 -33.20 2.63
C VAL A 252 -10.90 -32.80 3.07
N ALA A 253 -10.68 -31.53 3.41
CA ALA A 253 -9.36 -31.00 3.70
C ALA A 253 -8.76 -31.55 5.01
N VAL A 254 -9.58 -31.74 6.06
CA VAL A 254 -9.08 -32.25 7.34
C VAL A 254 -8.59 -33.69 7.22
N PRO A 255 -9.36 -34.66 6.70
CA PRO A 255 -8.86 -36.03 6.55
C PRO A 255 -7.64 -36.09 5.62
N VAL A 256 -7.70 -35.45 4.45
CA VAL A 256 -6.60 -35.49 3.47
C VAL A 256 -5.34 -34.85 4.04
N GLY A 257 -5.47 -33.68 4.68
CA GLY A 257 -4.34 -32.98 5.28
C GLY A 257 -3.74 -33.73 6.46
N LEU A 258 -4.58 -34.25 7.37
CA LEU A 258 -4.13 -34.99 8.54
C LEU A 258 -3.44 -36.31 8.15
N PHE A 259 -4.06 -37.12 7.29
CA PHE A 259 -3.46 -38.38 6.85
C PHE A 259 -2.19 -38.17 6.03
N SER A 260 -2.14 -37.15 5.17
CA SER A 260 -0.91 -36.80 4.44
C SER A 260 0.21 -36.38 5.40
N GLY A 261 -0.12 -35.62 6.45
CA GLY A 261 0.82 -35.22 7.50
C GLY A 261 1.36 -36.40 8.29
N ILE A 262 0.47 -37.27 8.78
CA ILE A 262 0.85 -38.50 9.51
C ILE A 262 1.72 -39.40 8.63
N TYR A 263 1.34 -39.62 7.37
CA TYR A 263 2.13 -40.42 6.44
C TYR A 263 3.54 -39.87 6.27
N LEU A 264 3.68 -38.56 6.03
CA LEU A 264 4.99 -37.93 5.85
C LEU A 264 5.86 -37.95 7.12
N ALA A 265 5.24 -37.87 8.30
CA ALA A 265 5.94 -37.90 9.58
C ALA A 265 6.42 -39.31 9.94
N GLU A 266 5.53 -40.30 9.90
CA GLU A 266 5.74 -41.63 10.49
C GLU A 266 6.08 -42.72 9.47
N TYR A 267 5.52 -42.67 8.25
CA TYR A 267 5.58 -43.79 7.31
C TYR A 267 6.43 -43.52 6.06
N ALA A 268 6.64 -42.26 5.69
CA ALA A 268 7.32 -41.91 4.46
C ALA A 268 8.83 -42.18 4.52
N ASN A 269 9.33 -42.94 3.56
CA ASN A 269 10.75 -43.19 3.39
C ASN A 269 11.50 -41.96 2.87
N TYR A 270 12.83 -41.97 2.93
CA TYR A 270 13.67 -40.81 2.60
C TYR A 270 13.38 -40.20 1.22
N ARG A 271 13.14 -41.03 0.20
CA ARG A 271 12.84 -40.56 -1.17
C ARG A 271 11.48 -39.84 -1.23
N GLN A 272 10.45 -40.40 -0.60
CA GLN A 272 9.11 -39.80 -0.56
C GLN A 272 9.13 -38.47 0.18
N ARG A 273 9.82 -38.39 1.33
CA ARG A 273 9.91 -37.15 2.12
C ARG A 273 10.69 -36.06 1.39
N LYS A 274 11.76 -36.43 0.67
CA LYS A 274 12.60 -35.50 -0.11
C LYS A 274 11.82 -34.76 -1.19
N TRP A 275 10.80 -35.39 -1.80
CA TRP A 275 9.98 -34.77 -2.85
C TRP A 275 8.64 -34.24 -2.33
N GLY A 276 7.94 -35.03 -1.51
CA GLY A 276 6.59 -34.70 -1.05
C GLY A 276 6.57 -33.45 -0.16
N LYS A 277 7.53 -33.28 0.74
CA LYS A 277 7.55 -32.14 1.66
C LYS A 277 7.73 -30.79 0.93
N PRO A 278 8.72 -30.62 0.02
CA PRO A 278 8.80 -29.40 -0.79
C PRO A 278 7.57 -29.14 -1.66
N ILE A 279 6.94 -30.17 -2.23
CA ILE A 279 5.73 -29.98 -3.07
C ILE A 279 4.59 -29.40 -2.23
N ILE A 280 4.35 -29.91 -1.02
CA ILE A 280 3.32 -29.38 -0.12
C ILE A 280 3.64 -27.96 0.32
N GLU A 281 4.90 -27.66 0.64
CA GLU A 281 5.34 -26.30 1.00
C GLU A 281 5.16 -25.31 -0.17
N ILE A 282 5.44 -25.74 -1.41
CA ILE A 282 5.21 -24.93 -2.61
C ILE A 282 3.71 -24.71 -2.84
N LEU A 283 2.88 -25.76 -2.72
CA LEU A 283 1.43 -25.64 -2.85
C LEU A 283 0.84 -24.67 -1.81
N ALA A 284 1.34 -24.71 -0.57
CA ALA A 284 0.93 -23.75 0.46
C ALA A 284 1.38 -22.31 0.17
N GLY A 285 2.43 -22.12 -0.63
CA GLY A 285 2.95 -20.81 -1.03
C GLY A 285 2.26 -20.18 -2.24
N VAL A 286 1.38 -20.91 -2.94
CA VAL A 286 0.63 -20.36 -4.08
C VAL A 286 -0.40 -19.35 -3.55
N PRO A 287 -0.53 -18.15 -4.15
CA PRO A 287 -1.50 -17.16 -3.72
C PRO A 287 -2.94 -17.69 -3.83
N THR A 288 -3.75 -17.50 -2.79
CA THR A 288 -5.15 -17.97 -2.74
C THR A 288 -6.00 -17.46 -3.91
N VAL A 289 -5.69 -16.26 -4.41
CA VAL A 289 -6.34 -15.67 -5.59
C VAL A 289 -6.16 -16.56 -6.83
N VAL A 290 -4.98 -17.15 -7.03
CA VAL A 290 -4.70 -18.03 -8.17
C VAL A 290 -5.57 -19.28 -8.10
N TYR A 291 -5.70 -19.88 -6.91
CA TYR A 291 -6.61 -21.01 -6.69
C TYR A 291 -8.07 -20.64 -6.92
N GLY A 292 -8.50 -19.44 -6.50
CA GLY A 292 -9.85 -18.94 -6.76
C GLY A 292 -10.17 -18.81 -8.24
N PHE A 293 -9.26 -18.22 -9.04
CA PHE A 293 -9.44 -18.12 -10.49
C PHE A 293 -9.42 -19.49 -11.18
N PHE A 294 -8.52 -20.38 -10.80
CA PHE A 294 -8.49 -21.76 -11.33
C PHE A 294 -9.79 -22.52 -10.99
N ALA A 295 -10.28 -22.36 -9.76
CA ALA A 295 -11.54 -22.97 -9.35
C ALA A 295 -12.72 -22.44 -10.18
N ALA A 296 -12.79 -21.13 -10.43
CA ALA A 296 -13.87 -20.53 -11.21
C ALA A 296 -13.82 -20.86 -12.71
N LEU A 297 -12.63 -20.88 -13.32
CA LEU A 297 -12.48 -21.03 -14.77
C LEU A 297 -12.30 -22.47 -15.24
N THR A 298 -11.88 -23.37 -14.36
CA THR A 298 -11.60 -24.78 -14.72
C THR A 298 -12.46 -25.74 -13.93
N VAL A 299 -12.40 -25.67 -12.59
CA VAL A 299 -13.08 -26.64 -11.73
C VAL A 299 -14.61 -26.47 -11.79
N GLY A 300 -15.12 -25.24 -11.77
CA GLY A 300 -16.54 -24.93 -11.87
C GLY A 300 -17.17 -25.48 -13.15
N PRO A 301 -16.67 -25.13 -14.35
CA PRO A 301 -17.16 -25.68 -15.60
C PRO A 301 -17.04 -27.20 -15.68
N PHE A 302 -15.95 -27.78 -15.14
CA PHE A 302 -15.77 -29.24 -15.09
C PHE A 302 -16.89 -29.94 -14.31
N PHE A 303 -17.20 -29.46 -13.10
CA PHE A 303 -18.29 -30.03 -12.31
C PHE A 303 -19.66 -29.77 -12.92
N ARG A 304 -19.87 -28.61 -13.54
CA ARG A 304 -21.11 -28.29 -14.26
C ARG A 304 -21.38 -29.29 -15.39
N VAL A 305 -20.40 -29.56 -16.24
CA VAL A 305 -20.54 -30.53 -17.35
C VAL A 305 -20.88 -31.93 -16.82
N ILE A 306 -20.25 -32.36 -15.73
CA ILE A 306 -20.57 -33.63 -15.08
C ILE A 306 -22.01 -33.63 -14.56
N GLY A 307 -22.43 -32.55 -13.89
CA GLY A 307 -23.80 -32.39 -13.38
C GLY A 307 -24.84 -32.46 -14.50
N GLU A 308 -24.65 -31.69 -15.57
CA GLU A 308 -25.51 -31.69 -16.75
C GLU A 308 -25.56 -33.08 -17.40
N SER A 309 -24.44 -33.81 -17.47
CA SER A 309 -24.41 -35.18 -18.01
C SER A 309 -25.18 -36.20 -17.17
N LEU A 310 -25.34 -35.93 -15.87
CA LEU A 310 -26.13 -36.73 -14.93
C LEU A 310 -27.60 -36.29 -14.86
N GLY A 311 -28.00 -35.30 -15.68
CA GLY A 311 -29.36 -34.76 -15.75
C GLY A 311 -29.68 -33.75 -14.64
N LEU A 312 -28.68 -33.17 -13.99
CA LEU A 312 -28.86 -32.12 -12.99
C LEU A 312 -28.83 -30.73 -13.66
N GLU A 313 -29.72 -29.84 -13.27
CA GLU A 313 -29.66 -28.41 -13.64
C GLU A 313 -28.70 -27.69 -12.68
N VAL A 314 -27.46 -27.44 -13.12
CA VAL A 314 -26.37 -26.84 -12.33
C VAL A 314 -25.62 -25.78 -13.13
#